data_AF-A0AA88YRJ5-F1
#
_entry.id   AF-A0AA88YRJ5-F1
#
_cell.length_a   1.000
_cell.length_b   1.000
_cell.length_c   1.000
_cell.angle_alpha   90.00
_cell.angle_beta   90.00
_cell.angle_gamma   90.00
#
_symmetry.space_group_name_H-M   'P 1'
#
loop_
_entity.id
_entity.type
_entity.pdbx_description
1 polymer ?
#
loop_
_entity_poly.entity_id
_entity_poly.type
_entity_poly.pdbx_seq_one_letter_code
_entity_poly.pdbx_strand_id
1 'polypeptide(L)'
;MNTLKGVRGSLFTKIFHEDSPYFRVFKNRPTFFIDRHFKHFDVILNFLRNGGCLPLMVLPRDLRLLNEMRVEAKFYELGGLVTTIDARLARLLDVARF
;
A
#
# COMPACT_ATOMS: atom_id res chain seq x y z
N MET A 1 13.89 -12.80 -4.49
CA MET A 1 13.36 -11.75 -3.58
C MET A 1 11.84 -11.81 -3.65
N ASN A 2 11.15 -12.00 -2.53
CA ASN A 2 9.69 -12.16 -2.55
C ASN A 2 9.02 -10.77 -2.42
N THR A 3 8.22 -10.37 -3.40
CA THR A 3 7.61 -9.02 -3.53
C THR A 3 7.05 -8.48 -2.22
N LEU A 4 6.33 -9.30 -1.46
CA LEU A 4 5.63 -8.90 -0.24
C LEU A 4 6.57 -8.67 0.96
N LYS A 5 7.84 -9.11 0.88
CA LYS A 5 8.87 -8.83 1.90
C LYS A 5 9.85 -7.74 1.45
N GLY A 6 9.61 -7.10 0.31
CA GLY A 6 10.52 -6.13 -0.30
C GLY A 6 10.66 -4.82 0.47
N VAL A 7 9.63 -4.42 1.22
CA VAL A 7 9.61 -3.18 2.00
C VAL A 7 9.73 -3.50 3.49
N ARG A 8 10.90 -3.22 4.07
CA ARG A 8 11.17 -3.42 5.50
C ARG A 8 10.24 -2.57 6.36
N GLY A 9 9.76 -3.13 7.47
CA GLY A 9 8.87 -2.45 8.41
C GLY A 9 7.41 -2.38 7.98
N SER A 10 7.06 -2.81 6.76
CA SER A 10 5.67 -2.91 6.32
C SER A 10 4.92 -4.01 7.08
N LEU A 11 3.60 -3.91 7.14
CA LEU A 11 2.73 -4.93 7.75
C LEU A 11 2.98 -6.32 7.12
N PHE A 12 3.28 -6.39 5.82
CA PHE A 12 3.56 -7.66 5.14
C PHE A 12 4.81 -8.37 5.67
N THR A 13 5.81 -7.64 6.17
CA THR A 13 6.96 -8.30 6.81
C THR A 13 6.59 -9.00 8.12
N LYS A 14 5.55 -8.51 8.82
CA LYS A 14 5.02 -9.08 10.06
C LYS A 14 4.06 -10.24 9.79
N ILE A 15 3.20 -10.10 8.78
CA ILE A 15 2.17 -11.09 8.44
C ILE A 15 2.78 -12.41 7.93
N PHE A 16 3.91 -12.35 7.22
CA PHE A 16 4.57 -13.53 6.65
C PHE A 16 5.59 -14.21 7.58
N HIS A 17 5.42 -14.05 8.89
CA HIS A 17 6.08 -14.86 9.92
C HIS A 17 5.20 -16.09 10.21
N GLU A 18 5.79 -17.26 10.48
CA GLU A 18 5.02 -18.50 10.72
C GLU A 18 4.12 -18.37 11.96
N ASP A 19 4.59 -17.67 13.00
CA ASP A 19 3.82 -17.38 14.21
C ASP A 19 2.82 -16.22 14.08
N SER A 20 2.57 -15.73 12.86
CA SER A 20 1.68 -14.60 12.63
C SER A 20 0.22 -14.96 12.97
N PRO A 21 -0.50 -14.13 13.75
CA PRO A 21 -1.92 -14.36 14.05
C PRO A 21 -2.82 -14.30 12.80
N TYR A 22 -2.28 -13.78 11.70
CA TYR A 22 -2.95 -13.66 10.39
C TYR A 22 -2.76 -14.89 9.50
N PHE A 23 -1.89 -15.83 9.89
CA PHE A 23 -1.67 -17.06 9.14
C PHE A 23 -2.92 -17.96 9.20
N ARG A 24 -3.39 -18.39 8.04
CA ARG A 24 -4.48 -19.35 7.88
C ARG A 24 -4.09 -20.36 6.80
N VAL A 25 -4.64 -21.57 6.89
CA VAL A 25 -4.56 -22.55 5.81
C VAL A 25 -5.93 -22.61 5.13
N PHE A 26 -5.99 -22.33 3.83
CA PHE A 26 -7.20 -22.47 3.03
C PHE A 26 -6.91 -23.39 1.85
N LYS A 27 -7.73 -24.45 1.69
CA LYS A 27 -7.54 -25.49 0.65
C LYS A 27 -6.10 -26.04 0.59
N ASN A 28 -5.53 -26.38 1.74
CA ASN A 28 -4.15 -26.88 1.88
C ASN A 28 -3.06 -25.91 1.38
N ARG A 29 -3.35 -24.60 1.30
CA ARG A 29 -2.37 -23.57 0.96
C ARG A 29 -2.28 -22.51 2.05
N PRO A 30 -1.06 -22.05 2.40
CA PRO A 30 -0.87 -20.86 3.22
C PRO A 30 -1.61 -19.67 2.59
N THR A 31 -2.56 -19.11 3.33
CA THR A 31 -3.37 -17.98 2.89
C THR A 31 -3.45 -16.97 4.02
N PHE A 32 -3.44 -15.69 3.67
CA PHE A 32 -3.63 -14.60 4.62
C PHE A 32 -4.95 -13.92 4.32
N PHE A 33 -5.79 -13.76 5.34
CA PHE A 33 -7.00 -12.96 5.22
C PHE A 33 -6.73 -11.58 5.81
N ILE A 34 -7.05 -10.55 5.04
CA ILE A 34 -6.91 -9.16 5.45
C ILE A 34 -8.29 -8.52 5.28
N ASP A 35 -8.87 -8.08 6.39
CA ASP A 35 -10.21 -7.47 6.43
C ASP A 35 -10.16 -6.00 5.95
N ARG A 36 -9.80 -5.82 4.68
CA ARG A 36 -9.67 -4.51 4.01
C ARG A 36 -10.29 -4.56 2.62
N HIS A 37 -10.74 -3.40 2.15
CA HIS A 37 -11.34 -3.30 0.83
C HIS A 37 -10.28 -3.41 -0.27
N PHE A 38 -10.46 -4.35 -1.21
CA PHE A 38 -9.45 -4.71 -2.21
C PHE A 38 -9.18 -3.63 -3.29
N LYS A 39 -10.10 -2.66 -3.46
CA LYS A 39 -10.08 -1.61 -4.51
C LYS A 39 -8.70 -0.98 -4.77
N HIS A 40 -7.91 -0.72 -3.72
CA HIS A 40 -6.61 -0.02 -3.85
C HIS A 40 -5.40 -0.97 -3.81
N PHE A 41 -5.64 -2.27 -3.71
CA PHE A 41 -4.60 -3.26 -3.48
C PHE A 41 -3.61 -3.37 -4.66
N ASP A 42 -4.03 -3.06 -5.88
CA ASP A 42 -3.12 -3.06 -7.04
C ASP A 42 -2.01 -2.00 -6.90
N VAL A 43 -2.34 -0.82 -6.36
CA VAL A 43 -1.35 0.24 -6.09
C VAL A 43 -0.38 -0.21 -4.99
N ILE A 44 -0.91 -0.83 -3.94
CA ILE A 44 -0.11 -1.41 -2.85
C ILE A 44 0.86 -2.45 -3.40
N LEU A 45 0.37 -3.37 -4.22
CA LEU A 45 1.16 -4.46 -4.77
C LEU A 45 2.24 -3.94 -5.72
N ASN A 46 1.92 -2.95 -6.56
CA ASN A 46 2.88 -2.34 -7.47
C ASN A 46 3.97 -1.55 -6.73
N PHE A 47 3.62 -0.85 -5.64
CA PHE A 47 4.61 -0.22 -4.77
C PHE A 47 5.60 -1.24 -4.20
N LEU A 48 5.11 -2.38 -3.72
CA LEU A 48 5.97 -3.46 -3.21
C LEU A 48 6.84 -4.08 -4.31
N ARG A 49 6.29 -4.31 -5.52
CA ARG A 49 7.03 -4.84 -6.69
C ARG A 49 8.17 -3.93 -7.11
N ASN A 50 7.96 -2.62 -7.02
CA ASN A 50 8.92 -1.61 -7.42
C ASN A 50 9.89 -1.22 -6.28
N GLY A 51 10.07 -2.10 -5.29
CA GLY A 51 11.04 -1.90 -4.22
C GLY A 51 10.66 -0.80 -3.23
N GLY A 52 9.37 -0.49 -3.09
CA GLY A 52 8.89 0.58 -2.20
C GLY A 52 8.96 1.96 -2.83
N CYS A 53 8.81 2.05 -4.15
CA CYS A 53 8.78 3.30 -4.89
C CYS A 53 7.64 3.31 -5.93
N LEU A 54 6.92 4.42 -6.03
CA LEU A 54 6.00 4.68 -7.15
C LEU A 54 6.21 6.11 -7.66
N PRO A 55 6.29 6.31 -8.99
CA PRO A 55 6.31 7.66 -9.55
C PRO A 55 5.01 8.42 -9.24
N LEU A 56 5.11 9.70 -8.88
CA LEU A 56 3.94 10.55 -8.62
C LEU A 56 2.93 10.59 -9.78
N MET A 57 3.40 10.38 -11.02
CA MET A 57 2.57 10.43 -12.22
C MET A 57 1.65 9.22 -12.37
N VAL A 58 1.96 8.08 -11.74
CA VAL A 58 1.07 6.91 -11.76
C VAL A 58 -0.11 7.06 -10.80
N LEU A 59 -0.03 8.02 -9.88
CA LEU A 59 -1.12 8.31 -8.95
C LEU A 59 -2.20 9.17 -9.62
N PRO A 60 -3.49 8.90 -9.31
CA PRO A 60 -4.60 9.64 -9.87
C PRO A 60 -4.56 11.13 -9.49
N ARG A 61 -5.38 11.94 -10.15
CA ARG A 61 -5.61 13.36 -9.80
C ARG A 61 -6.84 13.56 -8.92
N ASP A 62 -7.62 12.51 -8.69
CA ASP A 62 -8.82 12.55 -7.85
C ASP A 62 -8.43 12.58 -6.36
N LEU A 63 -8.80 13.66 -5.67
CA LEU A 63 -8.47 13.87 -4.25
C LEU A 63 -9.14 12.84 -3.33
N ARG A 64 -10.36 12.41 -3.64
CA ARG A 64 -11.06 11.39 -2.84
C ARG A 64 -10.34 10.06 -2.99
N LEU A 65 -10.01 9.68 -4.23
CA LEU A 65 -9.30 8.44 -4.52
C LEU A 65 -7.92 8.40 -3.85
N LEU A 66 -7.18 9.51 -3.88
CA LEU A 66 -5.89 9.63 -3.19
C LEU A 66 -6.04 9.49 -1.67
N ASN A 67 -7.08 10.08 -1.07
CA ASN A 67 -7.34 9.92 0.36
C ASN A 67 -7.69 8.48 0.72
N GLU A 68 -8.50 7.78 -0.08
CA GLU A 68 -8.79 6.36 0.14
C GLU A 68 -7.50 5.51 0.05
N MET A 69 -6.67 5.73 -0.97
CA MET A 69 -5.36 5.07 -1.11
C MET A 69 -4.45 5.35 0.07
N ARG A 70 -4.45 6.58 0.61
CA ARG A 70 -3.66 6.97 1.77
C ARG A 70 -4.06 6.21 3.03
N VAL A 71 -5.36 6.00 3.24
CA VAL A 71 -5.87 5.22 4.38
C VAL A 71 -5.37 3.79 4.30
N GLU A 72 -5.42 3.15 3.12
CA GLU A 72 -4.86 1.80 2.94
C GLU A 72 -3.33 1.77 3.10
N ALA A 73 -2.61 2.74 2.53
CA ALA A 73 -1.14 2.80 2.65
C ALA A 73 -0.68 2.93 4.11
N LYS A 74 -1.43 3.68 4.94
CA LYS A 74 -1.20 3.75 6.39
C LYS A 74 -1.48 2.42 7.08
N PHE A 75 -2.59 1.76 6.75
CA PHE A 75 -2.93 0.45 7.31
C PHE A 75 -1.84 -0.59 7.04
N TYR A 76 -1.30 -0.64 5.82
CA TYR A 76 -0.22 -1.56 5.44
C TYR A 76 1.18 -1.11 5.92
N GLU A 77 1.28 0.00 6.66
CA GLU A 77 2.53 0.59 7.17
C GLU A 77 3.54 0.92 6.06
N LEU A 78 3.06 1.43 4.92
CA LEU A 78 3.89 1.77 3.76
C LEU A 78 4.27 3.25 3.76
N GLY A 79 5.17 3.63 4.66
CA GLY A 79 5.57 5.04 4.85
C GLY A 79 5.97 5.76 3.56
N GLY A 80 6.75 5.13 2.70
CA GLY A 80 7.15 5.71 1.41
C GLY A 80 5.98 5.98 0.46
N LEU A 81 4.94 5.15 0.49
CA LEU A 81 3.73 5.36 -0.30
C LEU A 81 2.88 6.49 0.28
N VAL A 82 2.76 6.58 1.61
CA VAL A 82 2.08 7.69 2.29
C VAL A 82 2.71 9.03 1.90
N THR A 83 4.04 9.13 1.95
CA THR A 83 4.78 10.34 1.55
C THR A 83 4.53 10.70 0.09
N THR A 84 4.54 9.70 -0.81
CA THR A 84 4.26 9.92 -2.24
C THR A 84 2.84 10.44 -2.47
N ILE A 85 1.85 9.88 -1.77
CA ILE A 85 0.45 10.33 -1.88
C ILE A 85 0.28 11.74 -1.31
N ASP A 86 0.91 12.05 -0.17
CA ASP A 86 0.85 13.37 0.45
C ASP A 86 1.48 14.45 -0.45
N ALA A 87 2.60 14.14 -1.10
CA ALA A 87 3.21 15.02 -2.09
C ALA A 87 2.31 15.23 -3.33
N ARG A 88 1.57 14.21 -3.76
CA ARG A 88 0.60 14.33 -4.87
C ARG A 88 -0.59 15.21 -4.48
N LEU A 89 -1.13 15.01 -3.28
CA LEU A 89 -2.23 15.82 -2.74
C LEU A 89 -1.83 17.29 -2.64
N ALA A 90 -0.67 17.59 -2.05
CA ALA A 90 -0.15 18.95 -1.95
C ALA A 90 -0.08 19.65 -3.32
N ARG A 91 0.52 18.98 -4.33
CA ARG A 91 0.62 19.53 -5.69
C ARG A 91 -0.74 19.82 -6.33
N LEU A 92 -1.76 19.01 -6.08
CA LEU A 92 -3.09 19.23 -6.66
C LEU A 92 -3.81 20.39 -5.96
N LEU A 93 -3.63 20.53 -4.65
CA LEU A 93 -4.19 21.64 -3.88
C LEU A 93 -3.50 22.97 -4.20
N ASP A 94 -2.20 22.96 -4.49
CA ASP A 94 -1.48 24.17 -4.90
C ASP A 94 -1.91 24.66 -6.29
N VAL A 95 -2.13 23.76 -7.25
CA VAL A 95 -2.61 24.11 -8.60
C VAL A 95 -4.04 24.66 -8.57
N ALA A 96 -4.89 24.20 -7.64
CA ALA A 96 -6.27 24.66 -7.52
C ALA A 96 -6.44 26.05 -6.87
N ARG A 97 -5.33 26.69 -6.45
CA ARG A 97 -5.33 28.01 -5.78
C ARG A 97 -5.08 29.19 -6.74
N PHE A 98 -4.95 28.93 -8.03
CA PHE A 98 -4.80 29.93 -9.10
C PHE A 98 -5.96 29.81 -10.09
#